data_AF-A0A7V2P461-F1
#
_entry.id   AF-A0A7V2P461-F1
#
_cell.length_a   1.000
_cell.length_b   1.000
_cell.length_c   1.000
_cell.angle_alpha   90.00
_cell.angle_beta   90.00
_cell.angle_gamma   90.00
#
_symmetry.space_group_name_H-M   'P 1'
#
loop_
_entity.id
_entity.type
_entity.pdbx_description
1 polymer ?
#
loop_
_entity_poly.entity_id
_entity_poly.type
_entity_poly.pdbx_seq_one_letter_code
_entity_poly.pdbx_strand_id
1 'polypeptide(L)'
;VREEVAGACEMLGLDPLHVANEGKLVVIADAKDAEAIVAKMKGNRYGRDAAIIGEVCQEHPGRVVMKTGLGTSRIVDMLVGEPLPRIC
;
A
#
# COMPACT_ATOMS: atom_id res chain seq x y z
N VAL A 1 6.34 3.73 -4.69
CA VAL A 1 5.55 3.64 -5.94
C VAL A 1 6.52 3.85 -7.10
N ARG A 2 6.33 3.19 -8.25
CA ARG A 2 7.19 3.40 -9.43
C ARG A 2 6.97 4.82 -9.97
N GLU A 3 8.02 5.46 -10.48
CA GLU A 3 7.94 6.85 -10.93
C GLU A 3 6.91 7.04 -12.04
N GLU A 4 6.82 6.09 -12.97
CA GLU A 4 5.88 6.14 -14.09
C GLU A 4 4.43 6.04 -13.61
N VAL A 5 4.17 5.26 -12.57
CA VAL A 5 2.84 5.14 -11.94
C VAL A 5 2.50 6.42 -11.19
N ALA A 6 3.46 6.99 -10.45
CA ALA A 6 3.26 8.24 -9.74
C ALA A 6 2.93 9.39 -10.70
N GLY A 7 3.69 9.53 -11.79
CA GLY A 7 3.45 10.56 -12.81
C GLY A 7 2.10 10.37 -13.51
N ALA A 8 1.72 9.14 -13.87
CA ALA A 8 0.43 8.87 -14.49
C ALA A 8 -0.74 9.18 -13.53
N CYS A 9 -0.63 8.79 -12.26
CA CYS A 9 -1.63 9.10 -11.24
C CYS A 9 -1.78 10.61 -11.02
N GLU A 10 -0.68 11.36 -10.97
CA GLU A 10 -0.70 12.82 -10.85
C GLU A 10 -1.42 13.48 -12.04
N MET A 11 -1.08 13.07 -13.27
CA MET A 11 -1.72 13.60 -14.49
C MET A 11 -3.22 13.32 -14.56
N LEU A 12 -3.66 12.16 -14.04
CA LEU A 12 -5.05 11.71 -14.10
C LEU A 12 -5.88 12.11 -12.88
N GLY A 13 -5.27 12.72 -11.86
CA GLY A 13 -5.94 13.06 -10.60
C GLY A 13 -6.33 11.82 -9.78
N LEU A 14 -5.55 10.74 -9.87
CA LEU A 14 -5.78 9.48 -9.15
C LEU A 14 -4.82 9.35 -7.96
N ASP A 15 -5.27 8.70 -6.88
CA ASP A 15 -4.39 8.27 -5.79
C ASP A 15 -3.93 6.82 -6.07
N PRO A 16 -2.62 6.52 -6.15
CA PRO A 16 -2.13 5.17 -6.42
C PRO A 16 -2.51 4.15 -5.34
N LEU A 17 -2.86 4.59 -4.12
CA LEU A 17 -3.36 3.70 -3.07
C LEU A 17 -4.75 3.12 -3.37
N HIS A 18 -5.46 3.72 -4.33
CA HIS A 18 -6.85 3.44 -4.64
C HIS A 18 -7.05 2.82 -6.01
N VAL A 19 -5.97 2.49 -6.71
CA VAL A 19 -5.99 1.80 -8.01
C VAL A 19 -5.84 0.29 -7.80
N ALA A 20 -6.62 -0.50 -8.54
CA ALA A 20 -6.59 -1.96 -8.46
C ALA A 20 -5.20 -2.53 -8.79
N ASN A 21 -4.82 -3.60 -8.09
CA ASN A 21 -3.57 -4.33 -8.30
C ASN A 21 -3.88 -5.81 -8.62
N GLU A 22 -3.42 -6.34 -9.75
CA GLU A 22 -3.67 -7.74 -10.18
C GLU A 22 -2.52 -8.73 -9.91
N GLY A 23 -1.56 -8.34 -9.07
CA GLY A 23 -0.37 -9.16 -8.80
C GLY A 23 0.34 -8.80 -7.52
N LYS A 24 -0.41 -8.27 -6.55
CA LYS A 24 0.08 -7.82 -5.24
C LYS A 24 -0.70 -8.48 -4.12
N LEU A 25 -0.09 -8.54 -2.96
CA LEU A 25 -0.67 -9.08 -1.75
C LEU A 25 -0.34 -8.15 -0.59
N VAL A 26 -1.26 -8.07 0.37
CA VAL A 26 -1.03 -7.45 1.68
C VAL A 26 -1.02 -8.56 2.72
N VAL A 27 -0.03 -8.56 3.60
CA VAL A 27 0.13 -9.57 4.65
C VAL A 27 0.19 -8.89 6.01
N ILE A 28 -0.59 -9.41 6.94
CA ILE A 28 -0.53 -9.08 8.36
C ILE A 28 0.12 -10.27 9.07
N ALA A 29 1.18 -10.01 9.84
CA ALA A 29 1.95 -11.03 10.52
C ALA A 29 2.45 -10.51 11.88
N ASP A 30 2.92 -11.43 12.73
CA ASP A 30 3.62 -11.07 13.97
C ASP A 30 4.88 -10.25 13.65
N ALA A 31 5.14 -9.21 14.44
CA ALA A 31 6.25 -8.29 14.22
C ALA A 31 7.60 -9.01 14.18
N LYS A 32 7.77 -10.08 14.97
CA LYS A 32 9.02 -10.87 15.01
C LYS A 32 9.31 -11.62 13.71
N ASP A 33 8.27 -11.91 12.92
CA ASP A 33 8.36 -12.69 11.68
C ASP A 33 8.40 -11.79 10.44
N ALA A 34 8.08 -10.50 10.57
CA ALA A 34 7.89 -9.57 9.45
C ALA A 34 9.13 -9.46 8.54
N GLU A 35 10.32 -9.32 9.12
CA GLU A 35 11.57 -9.22 8.35
C GLU A 35 11.89 -10.51 7.60
N ALA A 36 11.72 -11.67 8.26
CA ALA A 36 11.97 -12.97 7.65
C ALA A 36 11.00 -13.25 6.49
N ILE A 37 9.74 -12.87 6.64
CA ILE A 37 8.72 -12.96 5.59
C ILE A 37 9.12 -12.09 4.39
N VAL A 38 9.46 -10.82 4.61
CA VAL A 38 9.88 -9.91 3.53
C VAL A 38 11.14 -10.41 2.83
N ALA A 39 12.13 -10.88 3.58
CA ALA A 39 13.35 -11.45 3.00
C ALA A 39 13.04 -12.65 2.09
N LYS A 40 12.14 -13.54 2.51
CA LYS A 40 11.69 -14.67 1.69
C LYS A 40 10.92 -14.23 0.45
N MET A 41 10.04 -13.23 0.56
CA MET A 41 9.30 -12.68 -0.57
C MET A 41 10.22 -12.06 -1.61
N LYS A 42 11.26 -11.35 -1.19
CA LYS A 42 12.26 -10.74 -2.09
C LYS A 42 13.04 -11.76 -2.91
N GLY A 43 13.14 -13.01 -2.45
CA GLY A 43 13.71 -14.13 -3.22
C GLY A 43 12.84 -14.58 -4.40
N ASN A 44 11.56 -14.18 -4.47
CA ASN A 44 10.67 -14.46 -5.59
C ASN A 44 10.65 -13.28 -6.57
N ARG A 45 10.64 -13.57 -7.89
CA ARG A 45 10.59 -12.53 -8.94
C ARG A 45 9.46 -11.51 -8.79
N TYR A 46 8.33 -11.91 -8.22
CA TYR A 46 7.14 -11.06 -8.00
C TYR A 46 7.19 -10.27 -6.69
N GLY A 47 7.98 -10.73 -5.72
CA GLY A 47 8.11 -10.13 -4.38
C GLY A 47 9.38 -9.32 -4.18
N ARG A 48 10.18 -9.08 -5.24
CA ARG A 48 11.45 -8.33 -5.18
C ARG A 48 11.32 -6.97 -4.49
N ASP A 49 10.17 -6.32 -4.67
CA ASP A 49 9.87 -5.00 -4.11
C ASP A 49 9.03 -5.08 -2.81
N ALA A 50 8.94 -6.25 -2.17
CA ALA A 50 8.18 -6.41 -0.92
C ALA A 50 8.78 -5.53 0.20
N ALA A 51 7.92 -4.94 1.01
CA ALA A 51 8.31 -4.04 2.08
C ALA A 51 7.34 -4.14 3.27
N ILE A 52 7.86 -3.87 4.46
CA ILE A 52 7.03 -3.58 5.63
C ILE A 52 6.53 -2.14 5.46
N ILE A 53 5.20 -1.93 5.47
CA ILE A 53 4.58 -0.63 5.18
C ILE A 53 3.83 -0.02 6.38
N GLY A 54 3.83 -0.69 7.53
CA GLY A 54 3.17 -0.20 8.73
C GLY A 54 3.05 -1.27 9.80
N GLU A 55 2.26 -0.95 10.83
CA GLU A 55 2.01 -1.79 11.99
C GLU A 55 0.53 -1.69 12.41
N VAL A 56 0.03 -2.71 13.09
CA VAL A 56 -1.30 -2.71 13.71
C VAL A 56 -1.16 -2.14 15.12
N CYS A 57 -1.94 -1.11 15.43
CA CYS A 57 -1.87 -0.38 16.69
C CYS A 57 -3.28 -0.20 17.30
N GLN A 58 -3.36 0.13 18.59
CA GLN A 58 -4.65 0.28 19.30
C GLN A 58 -5.20 1.71 19.26
N GLU A 59 -4.37 2.67 18.86
CA GLU A 59 -4.63 4.11 18.90
C GLU A 59 -5.70 4.55 17.88
N HIS A 60 -5.87 3.78 16.80
CA HIS A 60 -6.74 4.10 15.68
C HIS A 60 -7.61 2.92 15.24
N PRO A 61 -8.52 2.41 16.10
CA PRO A 61 -9.33 1.24 15.79
C PRO A 61 -10.21 1.48 14.55
N GLY A 62 -10.18 0.54 13.62
CA GLY A 62 -10.98 0.57 12.39
C GLY A 62 -10.52 1.60 11.35
N ARG A 63 -9.32 2.18 11.48
CA ARG A 63 -8.78 3.19 10.56
C ARG A 63 -7.38 2.83 10.08
N VAL A 64 -7.04 3.28 8.88
CA VAL A 64 -5.68 3.27 8.36
C VAL A 64 -5.14 4.71 8.42
N VAL A 65 -4.08 4.91 9.20
CA VAL A 65 -3.41 6.21 9.33
C VAL A 65 -2.04 6.11 8.69
N MET A 66 -1.81 6.92 7.66
CA MET A 66 -0.55 6.93 6.91
C MET A 66 0.27 8.16 7.28
N LYS A 67 1.54 7.94 7.66
CA LYS A 67 2.55 9.00 7.77
C LYS A 67 2.98 9.46 6.38
N THR A 68 2.90 10.74 6.11
CA THR A 68 3.29 11.34 4.83
C THR A 68 4.80 11.64 4.82
N GLY A 69 5.36 11.86 3.62
CA GLY A 69 6.76 12.29 3.48
C GLY A 69 7.07 13.64 4.12
N LEU A 70 6.05 14.42 4.48
CA LEU A 70 6.17 15.70 5.18
C LEU A 70 6.18 15.54 6.72
N GLY A 71 6.12 14.31 7.23
CA GLY A 71 6.08 14.03 8.67
C GLY A 71 4.69 14.25 9.31
N THR A 72 3.67 14.55 8.52
CA THR A 72 2.27 14.63 8.97
C THR A 72 1.57 13.27 8.83
N SER A 73 0.35 13.15 9.33
CA SER A 73 -0.48 11.96 9.14
C SER A 73 -1.75 12.30 8.38
N ARG A 74 -2.20 11.39 7.50
CA ARG A 74 -3.54 11.43 6.91
C ARG A 74 -4.26 10.09 7.09
N ILE A 75 -5.59 10.12 7.11
CA ILE A 75 -6.40 8.91 7.04
C ILE A 75 -6.40 8.42 5.59
N VAL A 76 -6.22 7.12 5.39
CA VAL A 76 -6.48 6.46 4.11
C VAL A 76 -7.91 5.94 4.18
N ASP A 77 -8.84 6.75 3.66
CA ASP A 77 -10.26 6.43 3.69
C ASP A 77 -10.60 5.36 2.64
N MET A 78 -11.67 4.62 2.94
CA MET A 78 -12.33 3.77 1.95
C MET A 78 -12.94 4.66 0.87
N LEU A 79 -12.72 4.30 -0.40
CA LEU A 79 -13.35 5.02 -1.51
C LEU A 79 -14.86 4.84 -1.49
N VAL A 80 -15.55 5.88 -1.94
CA VAL A 80 -16.96 5.81 -2.34
C VAL A 80 -16.99 5.49 -3.84
N GLY A 81 -17.19 4.22 -4.19
CA GLY A 81 -17.18 3.74 -5.58
C GLY A 81 -15.77 3.48 -6.14
N GLU A 82 -15.69 3.06 -7.40
CA GLU A 82 -14.42 2.84 -8.11
C GLU A 82 -14.09 4.01 -9.05
N PRO A 83 -12.85 4.52 -9.07
CA PRO A 83 -12.46 5.67 -9.87
C PRO A 83 -12.33 5.34 -11.37
N LEU A 84 -12.18 4.06 -11.72
CA LEU A 84 -11.94 3.61 -13.08
C LEU A 84 -12.95 2.52 -13.47
N PRO A 85 -13.82 2.76 -14.47
CA PRO A 85 -14.84 1.79 -14.86
C PRO A 85 -14.20 0.57 -15.55
N ARG A 86 -14.64 -0.63 -15.17
CA ARG A 86 -14.18 -1.92 -15.74
C ARG A 86 -12.67 -2.13 -15.58
N ILE A 87 -12.13 -1.78 -14.42
CA ILE A 87 -10.70 -1.94 -14.13
C ILE A 87 -10.29 -3.41 -13.91
N CYS A 88 -11.24 -4.30 -13.65
CA CYS A 88 -11.08 -5.76 -13.64
C CYS A 88 -12.43 -6.47 -13.79
#